data_AF-A0A942ENB9-F1
#
_entry.id   AF-A0A942ENB9-F1
#
_cell.length_a   1.000
_cell.length_b   1.000
_cell.length_c   1.000
_cell.angle_alpha   90.00
_cell.angle_beta   90.00
_cell.angle_gamma   90.00
#
_symmetry.space_group_name_H-M   'P 1'
#
loop_
_entity.id
_entity.type
_entity.pdbx_description
1 polymer ?
#
loop_
_entity_poly.entity_id
_entity_poly.type
_entity_poly.pdbx_seq_one_letter_code
_entity_poly.pdbx_strand_id
1 'polypeptide(L)'
;MLNDKKYIIYNMDLRKSLIPASVFIIAISVGYYFVFYLPKISQEKSELTMREKCREVGEQAYKADLKQYNVSSLNSPQYGYNKKLRTCIYASGYHNEGNPSAGKSKEGFLPHNCDANWEKWVKDSYTNKEIISIVNFNGPNCEWMASTESIQKFNEDSERLFDNEN
;
A
#
# COMPACT_ATOMS: atom_id res chain seq x y z
N MET A 1 40.18 1.88 -67.59
CA MET A 1 40.07 2.95 -66.58
C MET A 1 38.61 3.41 -66.43
N LEU A 2 37.73 2.58 -65.84
CA LEU A 2 36.30 2.93 -65.65
C LEU A 2 35.69 2.40 -64.34
N ASN A 3 36.43 1.61 -63.55
CA ASN A 3 35.93 1.01 -62.30
C ASN A 3 36.12 1.89 -61.04
N ASP A 4 37.14 2.75 -61.00
CA ASP A 4 37.44 3.51 -59.76
C ASP A 4 36.46 4.64 -59.47
N LYS A 5 35.81 5.21 -60.50
CA LYS A 5 34.83 6.30 -60.29
C LYS A 5 33.51 5.81 -59.68
N LYS A 6 33.14 4.53 -59.87
CA LYS A 6 31.88 3.97 -59.35
C LYS A 6 31.92 3.76 -57.82
N TYR A 7 33.08 3.40 -57.28
CA TYR A 7 33.28 3.17 -55.84
C TYR A 7 33.29 4.46 -55.01
N ILE A 8 33.71 5.58 -55.59
CA ILE A 8 33.76 6.88 -54.90
C ILE A 8 32.35 7.49 -54.78
N ILE A 9 31.52 7.33 -55.82
CA ILE A 9 30.16 7.88 -55.85
C ILE A 9 29.25 7.16 -54.83
N TYR A 10 29.33 5.84 -54.71
CA TYR A 10 28.56 5.07 -53.73
C TYR A 10 28.90 5.42 -52.27
N ASN A 11 30.16 5.74 -51.97
CA ASN A 11 30.58 6.13 -50.63
C ASN A 11 30.14 7.56 -50.24
N MET A 12 29.92 8.46 -51.21
CA MET A 12 29.39 9.80 -50.94
C MET A 12 27.89 9.80 -50.63
N ASP A 13 27.10 8.91 -51.22
CA ASP A 13 25.66 8.78 -50.91
C ASP A 13 25.40 8.05 -49.58
N LEU A 14 26.20 7.03 -49.27
CA LEU A 14 26.05 6.29 -48.00
C LEU A 14 26.31 7.20 -46.78
N ARG A 15 27.34 8.06 -46.85
CA ARG A 15 27.66 9.02 -45.77
C ARG A 15 26.61 10.12 -45.59
N LYS A 16 25.95 10.56 -46.68
CA LYS A 16 24.86 11.54 -46.62
C LYS A 16 23.59 10.98 -45.98
N SER A 17 23.37 9.67 -46.09
CA SER A 17 22.23 8.97 -45.46
C SER A 17 22.50 8.54 -44.01
N LEU A 18 23.75 8.23 -43.67
CA LEU A 18 24.17 7.79 -42.32
C LEU A 18 24.04 8.89 -41.24
N ILE A 19 24.33 10.14 -41.58
CA ILE A 19 24.24 11.27 -40.65
C ILE A 19 22.80 11.56 -40.19
N PRO A 20 21.79 11.70 -41.07
CA PRO A 20 20.42 11.90 -40.61
C PRO A 20 19.86 10.68 -39.89
N ALA A 21 20.23 9.46 -40.29
CA ALA A 21 19.81 8.23 -39.61
C ALA A 21 20.34 8.17 -38.16
N SER A 22 21.60 8.55 -37.92
CA SER A 22 22.16 8.57 -36.57
C SER A 22 21.51 9.63 -35.69
N VAL A 23 21.23 10.82 -36.23
CA VAL A 23 20.49 11.87 -35.53
C VAL A 23 19.07 11.40 -35.18
N PHE A 24 18.41 10.67 -36.07
CA PHE A 24 17.07 10.14 -35.84
C PHE A 24 17.04 9.10 -34.71
N ILE A 25 18.03 8.18 -34.68
CA ILE A 25 18.17 7.19 -33.61
C ILE A 25 18.43 7.88 -32.25
N ILE A 26 19.29 8.89 -32.22
CA ILE A 26 19.55 9.68 -31.01
C ILE A 26 18.27 10.38 -30.56
N ALA A 27 17.54 11.02 -31.47
CA ALA A 27 16.29 11.71 -31.16
C ALA A 27 15.22 10.77 -30.59
N ILE A 28 15.06 9.58 -31.16
CA ILE A 28 14.15 8.54 -30.63
C ILE A 28 14.61 8.09 -29.25
N SER A 29 15.91 7.86 -29.05
CA SER A 29 16.46 7.40 -27.77
C SER A 29 16.25 8.42 -26.65
N VAL A 30 16.50 9.71 -26.96
CA VAL A 30 16.25 10.83 -26.06
C VAL A 30 14.75 10.98 -25.79
N GLY A 31 13.92 10.94 -26.83
CA GLY A 31 12.46 10.98 -26.69
C GLY A 31 11.92 9.86 -25.80
N TYR A 32 12.40 8.62 -26.00
CA TYR A 32 12.04 7.49 -25.16
C TYR A 32 12.44 7.70 -23.70
N TYR A 33 13.66 8.19 -23.46
CA TYR A 33 14.15 8.49 -22.12
C TYR A 33 13.26 9.51 -21.39
N PHE A 34 12.91 10.63 -22.05
CA PHE A 34 12.09 11.67 -21.43
C PHE A 34 10.62 11.29 -21.27
N VAL A 35 10.04 10.56 -22.22
CA VAL A 35 8.60 10.25 -22.23
C VAL A 35 8.26 9.03 -21.39
N PHE A 36 9.10 7.99 -21.38
CA PHE A 36 8.77 6.72 -20.71
C PHE A 36 9.61 6.48 -19.47
N TYR A 37 10.91 6.72 -19.54
CA TYR A 37 11.82 6.31 -18.46
C TYR A 37 11.78 7.28 -17.27
N LEU A 38 11.82 8.60 -17.52
CA LEU A 38 11.78 9.60 -16.43
C LEU A 38 10.48 9.54 -15.59
N PRO A 39 9.27 9.46 -16.19
CA PRO A 39 8.05 9.35 -15.39
C PRO A 39 8.01 8.09 -14.54
N LYS A 40 8.51 6.96 -15.05
CA LYS A 40 8.57 5.68 -14.31
C LYS A 40 9.42 5.80 -13.06
N ILE A 41 10.63 6.37 -13.16
CA ILE A 41 11.50 6.61 -11.99
C ILE A 41 10.82 7.54 -10.98
N SER A 42 10.16 8.60 -11.46
CA SER A 42 9.46 9.53 -10.58
C SER A 42 8.31 8.87 -9.83
N GLN A 43 7.59 7.96 -10.47
CA GLN A 43 6.51 7.20 -9.84
C GLN A 43 7.06 6.25 -8.78
N GLU A 44 8.06 5.43 -9.10
CA GLU A 44 8.69 4.50 -8.15
C GLU A 44 9.24 5.24 -6.92
N LYS A 45 9.88 6.39 -7.13
CA LYS A 45 10.36 7.23 -6.02
C LYS A 45 9.22 7.77 -5.17
N SER A 46 8.11 8.20 -5.78
CA SER A 46 6.93 8.67 -5.06
C SER A 46 6.29 7.55 -4.25
N GLU A 47 6.18 6.34 -4.80
CA GLU A 47 5.61 5.18 -4.13
C GLU A 47 6.45 4.75 -2.93
N LEU A 48 7.78 4.68 -3.08
CA LEU A 48 8.70 4.43 -1.97
C LEU A 48 8.55 5.49 -0.87
N THR A 49 8.48 6.77 -1.27
CA THR A 49 8.29 7.89 -0.34
C THR A 49 6.96 7.76 0.42
N MET A 50 5.88 7.36 -0.26
CA MET A 50 4.57 7.19 0.37
C MET A 50 4.56 5.99 1.31
N ARG A 51 5.22 4.88 0.97
CA ARG A 51 5.35 3.71 1.84
C ARG A 51 6.07 4.05 3.14
N GLU A 52 7.17 4.80 3.07
CA GLU A 52 7.90 5.26 4.24
C GLU A 52 7.06 6.18 5.12
N LYS A 53 6.37 7.16 4.51
CA LYS A 53 5.45 8.06 5.22
C LYS A 53 4.30 7.31 5.88
N CYS A 54 3.67 6.36 5.19
CA CYS A 54 2.56 5.60 5.75
C CYS A 54 3.00 4.65 6.86
N ARG A 55 4.24 4.14 6.80
CA ARG A 55 4.83 3.42 7.94
C ARG A 55 4.98 4.33 9.16
N GLU A 56 5.48 5.55 8.99
CA GLU A 56 5.66 6.49 10.10
C GLU A 56 4.32 6.90 10.73
N VAL A 57 3.34 7.30 9.92
CA VAL A 57 2.02 7.72 10.40
C VAL A 57 1.26 6.52 10.99
N GLY A 58 1.36 5.34 10.37
CA GLY A 58 0.80 4.11 10.89
C GLY A 58 1.39 3.71 12.25
N GLU A 59 2.70 3.86 12.44
CA GLU A 59 3.37 3.60 13.71
C GLU A 59 2.90 4.57 14.82
N GLN A 60 2.63 5.82 14.47
CA GLN A 60 2.05 6.79 15.41
C GLN A 60 0.63 6.39 15.81
N ALA A 61 -0.20 5.97 14.86
CA ALA A 61 -1.56 5.51 15.12
C ALA A 61 -1.56 4.22 15.97
N TYR A 62 -0.68 3.27 15.65
CA TYR A 62 -0.47 2.06 16.44
C TYR A 62 -0.10 2.37 17.90
N LYS A 63 0.83 3.32 18.13
CA LYS A 63 1.19 3.78 19.49
C LYS A 63 0.05 4.49 20.20
N ALA A 64 -0.79 5.23 19.47
CA ALA A 64 -1.98 5.86 20.02
C ALA A 64 -2.98 4.79 20.51
N ASP A 65 -3.18 3.74 19.72
CA ASP A 65 -4.00 2.58 20.09
C ASP A 65 -3.42 1.85 21.32
N LEU A 66 -2.11 1.55 21.37
CA LEU A 66 -1.47 0.97 22.56
C LEU A 66 -1.78 1.76 23.83
N LYS A 67 -1.72 3.09 23.75
CA LYS A 67 -2.01 3.99 24.87
C LYS A 67 -3.50 4.05 25.20
N GLN A 68 -4.36 4.14 24.18
CA GLN A 68 -5.82 4.16 24.35
C GLN A 68 -6.30 2.90 25.07
N TYR A 69 -5.73 1.77 24.68
CA TYR A 69 -6.07 0.46 25.21
C TYR A 69 -5.28 0.12 26.49
N ASN A 70 -4.22 0.87 26.84
CA ASN A 70 -3.37 0.57 27.99
C ASN A 70 -2.76 -0.85 27.93
N VAL A 71 -2.27 -1.22 26.75
CA VAL A 71 -1.59 -2.50 26.49
C VAL A 71 -0.15 -2.27 26.05
N SER A 72 0.73 -3.21 26.33
CA SER A 72 2.16 -3.15 25.93
C SER A 72 2.37 -3.51 24.45
N SER A 73 1.49 -4.34 23.89
CA SER A 73 1.56 -4.77 22.51
C SER A 73 0.18 -5.13 21.97
N LEU A 74 0.02 -4.94 20.66
CA LEU A 74 -1.06 -5.46 19.84
C LEU A 74 -0.47 -6.46 18.84
N ASN A 75 -1.31 -7.09 18.04
CA ASN A 75 -0.89 -7.94 16.93
C ASN A 75 -0.02 -7.13 15.97
N SER A 76 1.00 -7.80 15.41
CA SER A 76 1.99 -7.20 14.50
C SER A 76 1.32 -6.29 13.47
N PRO A 77 1.60 -4.98 13.51
CA PRO A 77 0.92 -4.04 12.65
C PRO A 77 1.40 -4.17 11.21
N GLN A 78 0.47 -3.98 10.27
CA GLN A 78 0.76 -3.83 8.85
C GLN A 78 0.46 -2.39 8.42
N TYR A 79 1.32 -1.81 7.59
CA TYR A 79 1.20 -0.44 7.11
C TYR A 79 1.19 -0.41 5.59
N GLY A 80 0.37 0.46 4.99
CA GLY A 80 0.29 0.58 3.54
C GLY A 80 -0.34 1.89 3.08
N TYR A 81 -0.10 2.25 1.82
CA TYR A 81 -0.78 3.37 1.17
C TYR A 81 -1.90 2.84 0.29
N ASN A 82 -3.16 3.14 0.63
CA ASN A 82 -4.28 2.75 -0.22
C ASN A 82 -4.50 3.81 -1.32
N LYS A 83 -4.14 3.50 -2.57
CA LYS A 83 -4.29 4.44 -3.71
C LYS A 83 -5.74 4.87 -3.95
N LYS A 84 -6.71 3.97 -3.71
CA LYS A 84 -8.13 4.22 -3.96
C LYS A 84 -8.73 5.20 -2.94
N LEU A 85 -8.39 5.03 -1.67
CA LEU A 85 -8.81 5.91 -0.58
C LEU A 85 -7.92 7.15 -0.45
N ARG A 86 -6.76 7.15 -1.13
CA ARG A 86 -5.73 8.21 -1.07
C ARG A 86 -5.28 8.50 0.37
N THR A 87 -5.16 7.45 1.17
CA THR A 87 -4.81 7.56 2.59
C THR A 87 -3.82 6.48 3.01
N CYS A 88 -3.11 6.73 4.10
CA CYS A 88 -2.33 5.71 4.78
C CYS A 88 -3.28 4.88 5.64
N ILE A 89 -3.13 3.56 5.55
CA ILE A 89 -3.89 2.62 6.37
C ILE A 89 -2.93 1.80 7.22
N TYR A 90 -3.43 1.36 8.37
CA TYR A 90 -2.76 0.32 9.14
C TYR A 90 -3.75 -0.71 9.65
N ALA A 91 -3.28 -1.95 9.73
CA ALA A 91 -4.03 -3.06 10.27
C ALA A 91 -3.36 -3.58 11.53
N SER A 92 -4.16 -3.93 12.53
CA SER A 92 -3.70 -4.56 13.76
C SER A 92 -4.89 -5.27 14.42
N GLY A 93 -4.73 -5.62 15.69
CA GLY A 93 -5.72 -6.36 16.46
C GLY A 93 -5.18 -6.75 17.82
N TYR A 94 -5.96 -7.44 18.63
CA TYR A 94 -5.49 -8.09 19.84
C TYR A 94 -6.05 -9.50 19.96
N HIS A 95 -5.34 -10.34 20.72
CA HIS A 95 -5.82 -11.63 21.24
C HIS A 95 -5.84 -11.54 22.78
N ASN A 96 -6.89 -12.08 23.41
CA ASN A 96 -7.14 -11.96 24.84
C ASN A 96 -6.05 -12.61 25.70
N GLU A 97 -5.12 -11.79 26.22
CA GLU A 97 -4.54 -11.97 27.56
C GLU A 97 -4.55 -10.65 28.38
N GLY A 98 -5.28 -9.62 27.93
CA GLY A 98 -5.35 -8.32 28.60
C GLY A 98 -6.31 -7.36 27.94
N ASN A 99 -7.60 -7.72 27.90
CA ASN A 99 -8.63 -6.98 27.18
C ASN A 99 -8.73 -5.50 27.63
N PRO A 100 -8.53 -4.54 26.72
CA PRO A 100 -8.71 -3.12 27.04
C PRO A 100 -10.15 -2.61 26.84
N SER A 101 -10.95 -3.37 26.09
CA SER A 101 -12.35 -3.10 25.77
C SER A 101 -13.32 -3.69 26.80
N ALA A 102 -12.80 -4.32 27.87
CA ALA A 102 -13.54 -4.71 29.07
C ALA A 102 -14.18 -3.48 29.74
N GLY A 103 -15.37 -3.09 29.29
CA GLY A 103 -16.27 -2.21 30.02
C GLY A 103 -16.03 -0.70 29.94
N LYS A 104 -15.47 -0.16 28.84
CA LYS A 104 -15.49 1.31 28.60
C LYS A 104 -15.99 1.70 27.20
N SER A 105 -17.20 1.27 26.84
CA SER A 105 -17.99 2.00 25.85
C SER A 105 -18.57 3.27 26.49
N LYS A 106 -17.74 4.29 26.72
CA LYS A 106 -18.30 5.66 26.71
C LYS A 106 -18.36 6.06 25.25
N GLU A 107 -19.55 5.88 24.69
CA GLU A 107 -19.95 6.37 23.36
C GLU A 107 -19.21 5.72 22.18
N GLY A 108 -19.73 4.62 21.63
CA GLY A 108 -19.46 4.31 20.22
C GLY A 108 -19.42 2.85 19.79
N PHE A 109 -19.06 1.91 20.66
CA PHE A 109 -19.04 0.48 20.28
C PHE A 109 -19.81 -0.33 21.31
N LEU A 110 -20.70 -1.17 20.78
CA LEU A 110 -21.72 -1.99 21.41
C LEU A 110 -21.48 -2.32 22.91
N PRO A 111 -22.42 -2.01 23.82
CA PRO A 111 -22.33 -2.40 25.22
C PRO A 111 -22.47 -3.93 25.33
N HIS A 112 -21.36 -4.66 25.28
CA HIS A 112 -21.30 -6.08 25.57
C HIS A 112 -20.83 -6.30 27.00
N ASN A 113 -21.51 -7.18 27.74
CA ASN A 113 -21.12 -7.61 29.09
C ASN A 113 -19.90 -8.55 29.10
N CYS A 114 -19.26 -8.77 27.96
CA CYS A 114 -18.30 -9.84 27.75
C CYS A 114 -17.09 -9.32 26.98
N ASP A 115 -15.92 -9.78 27.41
CA ASP A 115 -14.64 -9.43 26.81
C ASP A 115 -14.53 -10.08 25.42
N ALA A 116 -14.23 -9.26 24.40
CA ALA A 116 -13.87 -9.76 23.09
C ALA A 116 -12.65 -10.69 23.19
N ASN A 117 -12.75 -11.92 22.70
CA ASN A 117 -11.64 -12.87 22.70
C ASN A 117 -10.51 -12.39 21.78
N TRP A 118 -10.89 -11.78 20.66
CA TRP A 118 -9.94 -11.11 19.78
C TRP A 118 -10.69 -10.10 18.92
N GLU A 119 -9.93 -9.14 18.42
CA GLU A 119 -10.41 -8.13 17.48
C GLU A 119 -9.34 -7.91 16.43
N LYS A 120 -9.76 -7.64 15.20
CA LYS A 120 -8.90 -7.21 14.10
C LYS A 120 -9.54 -6.02 13.42
N TRP A 121 -8.72 -5.08 12.98
CA TRP A 121 -9.19 -3.88 12.29
C TRP A 121 -8.21 -3.40 11.23
N VAL A 122 -8.75 -2.61 10.30
CA VAL A 122 -8.00 -1.73 9.41
C VAL A 122 -8.50 -0.30 9.67
N LYS A 123 -7.58 0.62 9.96
CA LYS A 123 -7.87 2.02 10.27
C LYS A 123 -7.17 2.95 9.29
N ASP A 124 -7.75 4.12 9.09
CA ASP A 124 -7.07 5.27 8.48
C ASP A 124 -6.03 5.82 9.47
N SER A 125 -4.77 5.83 9.08
CA SER A 125 -3.66 6.17 9.98
C SER A 125 -3.63 7.65 10.39
N TYR A 126 -4.26 8.55 9.63
CA TYR A 126 -4.26 9.98 9.95
C TYR A 126 -5.35 10.34 10.96
N THR A 127 -6.51 9.72 10.83
CA THR A 127 -7.71 10.02 11.64
C THR A 127 -7.95 9.01 12.75
N ASN A 128 -7.21 7.90 12.73
CA ASN A 128 -7.45 6.69 13.54
C ASN A 128 -8.87 6.13 13.39
N LYS A 129 -9.58 6.49 12.31
CA LYS A 129 -10.94 6.04 12.05
C LYS A 129 -10.91 4.64 11.47
N GLU A 130 -11.73 3.76 12.02
CA GLU A 130 -11.90 2.40 11.52
C GLU A 130 -12.57 2.38 10.14
N ILE A 131 -11.99 1.56 9.25
CA ILE A 131 -12.48 1.31 7.88
C ILE A 131 -13.27 0.01 7.88
N ILE A 132 -12.66 -1.05 8.39
CA ILE A 132 -13.29 -2.35 8.64
C ILE A 132 -12.78 -2.90 9.97
N SER A 133 -13.63 -3.63 10.68
CA SER A 133 -13.23 -4.46 11.82
C SER A 133 -14.02 -5.75 11.84
N ILE A 134 -13.45 -6.69 12.56
CA ILE A 134 -14.16 -7.86 13.02
C ILE A 134 -13.76 -8.12 14.46
N VAL A 135 -14.78 -8.35 15.27
CA VAL A 135 -14.65 -8.68 16.67
C VAL A 135 -15.26 -10.05 16.88
N ASN A 136 -14.59 -10.86 17.68
CA ASN A 136 -15.15 -12.11 18.14
C ASN A 136 -15.40 -12.02 19.64
N PHE A 137 -16.67 -11.89 19.98
CA PHE A 137 -17.09 -11.97 21.36
C PHE A 137 -17.10 -13.41 21.82
N ASN A 138 -16.79 -13.55 23.08
CA ASN A 138 -17.46 -14.51 23.92
C ASN A 138 -18.87 -13.90 24.15
N GLY A 139 -19.94 -14.49 23.64
CA GLY A 139 -21.34 -14.02 23.72
C GLY A 139 -21.86 -13.81 25.16
N PRO A 140 -23.17 -13.61 25.41
CA PRO A 140 -23.69 -13.41 26.77
C PRO A 140 -23.40 -14.59 27.74
N ASN A 141 -23.08 -15.77 27.18
CA ASN A 141 -22.53 -16.97 27.84
C ASN A 141 -21.09 -17.29 27.42
N CYS A 142 -20.36 -16.34 26.87
CA CYS A 142 -19.05 -16.53 26.28
C CYS A 142 -18.99 -17.45 25.04
N GLU A 143 -19.98 -17.37 24.13
CA GLU A 143 -20.02 -18.14 22.87
C GLU A 143 -19.45 -17.38 21.66
N TRP A 144 -18.76 -18.10 20.77
CA TRP A 144 -18.12 -17.54 19.57
C TRP A 144 -19.15 -16.92 18.61
N MET A 145 -19.04 -15.62 18.36
CA MET A 145 -20.00 -14.91 17.50
C MET A 145 -19.53 -14.68 16.08
N ALA A 146 -18.22 -14.65 15.82
CA ALA A 146 -17.69 -14.46 14.48
C ALA A 146 -17.76 -15.78 13.68
N SER A 147 -18.61 -15.83 12.66
CA SER A 147 -18.67 -16.98 11.75
C SER A 147 -17.38 -17.11 10.93
N THR A 148 -17.04 -18.33 10.50
CA THR A 148 -15.91 -18.56 9.58
C THR A 148 -16.03 -17.72 8.31
N GLU A 149 -17.25 -17.55 7.79
CA GLU A 149 -17.53 -16.72 6.61
C GLU A 149 -17.23 -15.24 6.87
N SER A 150 -17.62 -14.72 8.05
CA SER A 150 -17.30 -13.34 8.45
C SER A 150 -15.79 -13.11 8.56
N ILE A 151 -15.05 -14.08 9.13
CA ILE A 151 -13.60 -14.02 9.27
C ILE A 151 -12.93 -14.03 7.90
N GLN A 152 -13.36 -14.93 7.02
CA GLN A 152 -12.85 -15.00 5.66
C GLN A 152 -13.10 -13.69 4.91
N LYS A 153 -14.32 -13.17 4.97
CA LYS A 153 -14.68 -11.90 4.34
C LYS A 153 -13.82 -10.73 4.85
N PHE A 154 -13.58 -10.65 6.16
CA PHE A 154 -12.69 -9.63 6.71
C PHE A 154 -11.27 -9.74 6.15
N ASN A 155 -10.72 -10.96 6.06
CA ASN A 155 -9.37 -11.16 5.52
C ASN A 155 -9.31 -10.74 4.04
N GLU A 156 -10.30 -11.14 3.23
CA GLU A 156 -10.40 -10.75 1.82
C GLU A 156 -10.51 -9.23 1.65
N ASP A 157 -11.36 -8.56 2.45
CA ASP A 157 -11.51 -7.11 2.40
C ASP A 157 -10.25 -6.39 2.89
N SER A 158 -9.57 -6.91 3.90
CA SER A 158 -8.28 -6.39 4.38
C SER A 158 -7.20 -6.52 3.31
N GLU A 159 -7.03 -7.70 2.70
CA GLU A 159 -6.08 -7.93 1.61
C GLU A 159 -6.35 -6.96 0.46
N ARG A 160 -7.61 -6.80 0.04
CA ARG A 160 -7.98 -5.82 -0.99
C ARG A 160 -7.60 -4.39 -0.62
N LEU A 161 -7.66 -4.01 0.65
CA LEU A 161 -7.25 -2.67 1.08
C LEU A 161 -5.73 -2.46 0.94
N PHE A 162 -4.90 -3.49 1.13
CA PHE A 162 -3.45 -3.40 0.96
C PHE A 162 -2.97 -3.67 -0.48
N ASP A 163 -3.71 -4.45 -1.27
CA ASP A 163 -3.36 -4.76 -2.66
C ASP A 163 -3.64 -3.61 -3.64
N ASN A 164 -4.43 -2.61 -3.23
CA ASN A 164 -4.61 -1.36 -3.99
C ASN A 164 -3.34 -0.47 -4.00
N GLU A 165 -2.16 -1.05 -3.77
CA GLU A 165 -0.84 -0.47 -3.96
C GLU A 165 -0.35 -0.54 -5.42
N ASN A 166 -1.03 -1.28 -6.31
CA ASN A 166 -0.67 -1.39 -7.74
C ASN A 166 -1.53 -0.52 -8.66
#